data_AF-A0A1E3H539-F1
#
_entry.id   AF-A0A1E3H539-F1
#
_cell.length_a   1.000
_cell.length_b   1.000
_cell.length_c   1.000
_cell.angle_alpha   90.00
_cell.angle_beta   90.00
_cell.angle_gamma   90.00
#
_symmetry.space_group_name_H-M   'P 1'
#
loop_
_entity.id
_entity.type
_entity.pdbx_description
1 polymer ?
#
loop_
_entity_poly.entity_id
_entity_poly.type
_entity_poly.pdbx_seq_one_letter_code
_entity_poly.pdbx_strand_id
1 'polypeptide(L)'
;MGLDLVVEGCARDGHEAEWRRMVDRAFRGDRLNEAEIERFAEISIPPYERLGAPRVGHDTAADDWIVAEKNARTPEEVAAVLREFHGYHVLDLLTSDGLPTYSNAALNDELNETSFRGEFLRLCGDVLAKDLIDGAWDHKLPDAAIGYGKALLEAADAAAAGHGPVRQPPKRGLLARLGLARPAREPLPLDKQLAIVRAAGRWYVFWGERGHPIRAWS
;
A
#
# COMPACT_ATOMS: atom_id res chain seq x y z
N MET A 1 -3.88 15.67 6.91
CA MET A 1 -3.06 14.63 6.28
C MET A 1 -3.24 13.36 7.13
N GLY A 2 -3.40 12.20 6.51
CA GLY A 2 -3.59 10.93 7.22
C GLY A 2 -2.70 9.88 6.59
N LEU A 3 -2.60 8.70 7.21
CA LEU A 3 -1.61 7.70 6.83
C LEU A 3 -1.88 7.07 5.45
N ASP A 4 -0.86 7.11 4.59
CA ASP A 4 -0.70 6.26 3.41
C ASP A 4 0.49 5.31 3.62
N LEU A 5 0.36 4.07 3.13
CA LEU A 5 1.37 3.03 3.24
C LEU A 5 1.95 2.79 1.86
N VAL A 6 3.23 3.12 1.68
CA VAL A 6 3.91 3.09 0.40
C VAL A 6 4.84 1.88 0.33
N VAL A 7 4.79 1.15 -0.78
CA VAL A 7 5.70 0.04 -1.05
C VAL A 7 6.98 0.60 -1.65
N GLU A 8 8.11 0.34 -1.00
CA GLU A 8 9.44 0.72 -1.52
C GLU A 8 10.02 -0.39 -2.39
N GLY A 9 11.04 -0.08 -3.20
CA GLY A 9 11.74 -1.09 -3.99
C GLY A 9 12.44 -2.15 -3.12
N CYS A 10 12.42 -3.42 -3.54
CA CYS A 10 13.15 -4.50 -2.88
C CYS A 10 14.57 -4.65 -3.44
N ALA A 11 15.46 -5.33 -2.73
CA ALA A 11 16.84 -5.49 -3.19
C ALA A 11 16.93 -6.29 -4.51
N ARG A 12 17.83 -5.88 -5.40
CA ARG A 12 18.38 -6.76 -6.44
C ARG A 12 19.33 -7.77 -5.83
N ASP A 13 19.39 -8.95 -6.44
CA ASP A 13 20.27 -10.05 -6.02
C ASP A 13 21.72 -9.58 -5.90
N GLY A 14 22.35 -9.86 -4.74
CA GLY A 14 23.73 -9.48 -4.44
C GLY A 14 23.90 -8.07 -3.87
N HIS A 15 22.84 -7.28 -3.75
CA HIS A 15 22.87 -5.93 -3.18
C HIS A 15 22.12 -5.79 -1.85
N GLU A 16 21.70 -6.90 -1.23
CA GLU A 16 20.78 -6.91 -0.08
C GLU A 16 21.34 -6.13 1.11
N ALA A 17 22.62 -6.29 1.42
CA ALA A 17 23.26 -5.59 2.52
C ALA A 17 23.39 -4.07 2.28
N GLU A 18 23.65 -3.66 1.04
CA GLU A 18 23.75 -2.25 0.66
C GLU A 18 22.37 -1.59 0.69
N TRP A 19 21.42 -2.22 0.00
CA TRP A 19 20.02 -1.82 -0.02
C TRP A 19 19.46 -1.68 1.40
N ARG A 20 19.72 -2.67 2.27
CA ARG A 20 19.22 -2.66 3.64
C ARG A 20 19.71 -1.45 4.44
N ARG A 21 20.99 -1.09 4.31
CA ARG A 21 21.55 0.11 4.97
C ARG A 21 20.87 1.39 4.48
N MET A 22 20.54 1.48 3.19
CA MET A 22 19.86 2.65 2.63
C MET A 22 18.42 2.75 3.12
N VAL A 23 17.67 1.64 3.14
CA VAL A 23 16.31 1.60 3.69
C VAL A 23 16.29 1.96 5.17
N ASP A 24 17.17 1.36 5.98
CA ASP A 24 17.23 1.65 7.41
C ASP A 24 17.54 3.14 7.68
N ARG A 25 18.40 3.76 6.86
CA ARG A 25 18.66 5.21 6.92
C ARG A 25 17.41 6.02 6.56
N ALA A 26 16.77 5.70 5.45
CA ALA A 26 15.55 6.37 5.01
C ALA A 26 14.43 6.29 6.07
N PHE A 27 14.25 5.13 6.70
CA PHE A 27 13.26 4.91 7.76
C PHE A 27 13.58 5.63 9.08
N ARG A 28 14.82 6.09 9.28
CA ARG A 28 15.18 6.99 10.38
C ARG A 28 15.02 8.47 10.02
N GLY A 29 14.63 8.78 8.78
CA GLY A 29 14.49 10.14 8.27
C GLY A 29 15.80 10.75 7.76
N ASP A 30 16.86 9.95 7.58
CA ASP A 30 18.10 10.43 6.98
C ASP A 30 17.85 10.80 5.50
N ARG A 31 18.26 12.01 5.08
CA ARG A 31 18.16 12.41 3.67
C ARG A 31 19.27 11.74 2.88
N LEU A 32 18.88 11.01 1.84
CA LEU A 32 19.81 10.53 0.82
C LEU A 32 20.14 11.68 -0.14
N ASN A 33 21.41 11.79 -0.54
CA ASN A 33 21.82 12.71 -1.60
C ASN A 33 21.50 12.12 -2.99
N GLU A 34 21.66 12.92 -4.05
CA GLU A 34 21.31 12.51 -5.42
C GLU A 34 22.00 11.21 -5.86
N ALA A 35 23.30 11.07 -5.60
CA ALA A 35 24.05 9.88 -5.97
C ALA A 35 23.60 8.64 -5.16
N GLU A 36 23.18 8.83 -3.92
CA GLU A 36 22.59 7.75 -3.12
C GLU A 36 21.20 7.36 -3.60
N ILE A 37 20.40 8.32 -4.09
CA ILE A 37 19.08 8.06 -4.68
C ILE A 37 19.23 7.28 -5.98
N GLU A 38 20.13 7.72 -6.87
CA GLU A 38 20.44 7.01 -8.12
C GLU A 38 20.93 5.59 -7.82
N ARG A 39 21.90 5.47 -6.89
CA ARG A 39 22.41 4.17 -6.47
C ARG A 39 21.31 3.28 -5.87
N PHE A 40 20.43 3.84 -5.06
CA PHE A 40 19.30 3.11 -4.49
C PHE A 40 18.37 2.60 -5.59
N ALA A 41 18.10 3.40 -6.62
CA ALA A 41 17.29 3.00 -7.77
C ALA A 41 17.95 1.87 -8.58
N GLU A 42 19.28 1.93 -8.79
CA GLU A 42 20.03 0.86 -9.48
C GLU A 42 19.94 -0.48 -8.76
N ILE A 43 20.11 -0.48 -7.44
CA ILE A 43 20.15 -1.71 -6.63
C ILE A 43 18.78 -2.18 -6.16
N SER A 44 17.71 -1.48 -6.56
CA SER A 44 16.34 -1.82 -6.20
C SER A 44 15.54 -2.33 -7.39
N ILE A 45 14.56 -3.17 -7.07
CA ILE A 45 13.51 -3.62 -7.98
C ILE A 45 12.23 -2.89 -7.56
N PRO A 46 11.66 -2.04 -8.41
CA PRO A 46 10.44 -1.32 -8.06
C PRO A 46 9.24 -2.26 -7.91
N PRO A 47 8.22 -1.89 -7.12
CA PRO A 47 7.07 -2.76 -6.83
C PRO A 47 6.35 -3.29 -8.07
N TYR A 48 6.17 -2.45 -9.10
CA TYR A 48 5.44 -2.82 -10.32
C TYR A 48 6.11 -3.96 -11.11
N GLU A 49 7.44 -4.09 -11.06
CA GLU A 49 8.17 -5.17 -11.75
C GLU A 49 7.85 -6.55 -11.14
N ARG A 50 7.49 -6.61 -9.85
CA ARG A 50 7.19 -7.86 -9.13
C ARG A 50 5.70 -8.24 -9.16
N LEU A 51 4.86 -7.42 -9.81
CA LEU A 51 3.42 -7.69 -9.95
C LEU A 51 3.09 -8.62 -11.12
N GLY A 52 4.02 -8.79 -12.08
CA GLY A 52 3.77 -9.59 -13.28
C GLY A 52 2.71 -8.96 -14.20
N ALA A 53 2.66 -7.62 -14.26
CA ALA A 53 1.73 -6.91 -15.11
C ALA A 53 2.07 -7.10 -16.59
N PRO A 54 1.06 -7.25 -17.47
CA PRO A 54 1.26 -7.21 -18.92
C PRO A 54 2.01 -5.94 -19.34
N ARG A 55 2.92 -6.07 -20.30
CA ARG A 55 3.77 -4.98 -20.76
C ARG A 55 3.50 -4.61 -22.21
N VAL A 56 3.36 -3.31 -22.47
CA VAL A 56 3.18 -2.78 -23.83
C VAL A 56 4.41 -3.12 -24.68
N GLY A 57 4.19 -3.58 -25.90
CA GLY A 57 5.20 -4.07 -26.84
C GLY A 57 5.64 -5.52 -26.59
N HIS A 58 5.16 -6.16 -25.52
CA HIS A 58 5.49 -7.53 -25.17
C HIS A 58 4.25 -8.43 -25.09
N ASP A 59 3.15 -7.92 -24.55
CA ASP A 59 1.91 -8.65 -24.32
C ASP A 59 0.75 -8.01 -25.11
N THR A 60 0.06 -8.81 -25.91
CA THR A 60 -1.07 -8.33 -26.73
C THR A 60 -2.16 -7.65 -25.91
N ALA A 61 -2.46 -8.15 -24.69
CA ALA A 61 -3.46 -7.54 -23.83
C ALA A 61 -3.09 -6.12 -23.37
N ALA A 62 -1.79 -5.85 -23.16
CA ALA A 62 -1.30 -4.52 -22.80
C ALA A 62 -1.38 -3.56 -24.00
N ASP A 63 -1.01 -4.06 -25.19
CA ASP A 63 -1.10 -3.30 -26.45
C ASP A 63 -2.54 -2.88 -26.74
N ASP A 64 -3.47 -3.83 -26.67
CA ASP A 64 -4.90 -3.59 -26.89
C ASP A 64 -5.45 -2.57 -25.88
N TRP A 65 -5.04 -2.70 -24.60
CA TRP A 65 -5.47 -1.80 -23.55
C TRP A 65 -4.98 -0.37 -23.78
N ILE A 66 -3.69 -0.15 -24.08
CA ILE A 66 -3.17 1.22 -24.23
C ILE A 66 -3.70 1.89 -25.49
N VAL A 67 -3.94 1.12 -26.57
CA VAL A 67 -4.57 1.63 -27.79
C VAL A 67 -6.00 2.09 -27.51
N ALA A 68 -6.76 1.32 -26.74
CA ALA A 68 -8.11 1.70 -26.32
C ALA A 68 -8.11 2.92 -25.39
N GLU A 69 -7.22 2.94 -24.38
CA GLU A 69 -7.09 4.02 -23.40
C GLU A 69 -6.71 5.35 -24.05
N LYS A 70 -5.80 5.32 -25.04
CA LYS A 70 -5.43 6.51 -25.84
C LYS A 70 -6.40 6.80 -26.98
N ASN A 71 -7.41 5.95 -27.18
CA ASN A 71 -8.40 6.08 -28.25
C ASN A 71 -7.74 6.29 -29.63
N ALA A 72 -6.66 5.54 -29.90
CA ALA A 72 -5.96 5.53 -31.18
C ALA A 72 -6.78 4.75 -32.22
N ARG A 73 -6.99 5.34 -33.41
CA ARG A 73 -7.94 4.84 -34.41
C ARG A 73 -7.30 4.53 -35.76
N THR A 74 -6.20 5.19 -36.10
CA THR A 74 -5.46 4.95 -37.34
C THR A 74 -4.25 4.05 -37.10
N PRO A 75 -3.76 3.32 -38.13
CA PRO A 75 -2.52 2.54 -38.00
C PRO A 75 -1.32 3.37 -37.54
N GLU A 76 -1.23 4.63 -37.97
CA GLU A 76 -0.18 5.57 -37.59
C GLU A 76 -0.27 5.97 -36.12
N GLU A 77 -1.48 6.24 -35.61
CA GLU A 77 -1.73 6.56 -34.20
C GLU A 77 -1.42 5.35 -33.31
N VAL A 78 -1.86 4.16 -33.70
CA VAL A 78 -1.58 2.92 -32.96
C VAL A 78 -0.07 2.70 -32.87
N ALA A 79 0.65 2.80 -34.00
CA ALA A 79 2.11 2.65 -34.01
C ALA A 79 2.82 3.72 -33.17
N ALA A 80 2.29 4.94 -33.10
CA ALA A 80 2.84 6.00 -32.24
C ALA A 80 2.65 5.67 -30.75
N VAL A 81 1.44 5.29 -30.35
CA VAL A 81 1.12 4.91 -28.95
C VAL A 81 1.97 3.73 -28.50
N LEU A 82 2.07 2.67 -29.30
CA LEU A 82 2.86 1.49 -28.92
C LEU A 82 4.36 1.80 -28.79
N ARG A 83 4.90 2.72 -29.60
CA ARG A 83 6.29 3.18 -29.45
C ARG A 83 6.49 4.02 -28.21
N GLU A 84 5.58 4.96 -27.93
CA GLU A 84 5.66 5.86 -26.77
C GLU A 84 5.59 5.09 -25.45
N PHE A 85 4.70 4.10 -25.37
CA PHE A 85 4.45 3.32 -24.15
C PHE A 85 5.22 2.01 -24.09
N HIS A 86 6.14 1.73 -25.02
CA HIS A 86 6.87 0.46 -25.06
C HIS A 86 7.55 0.14 -23.72
N GLY A 87 7.24 -1.02 -23.15
CA GLY A 87 7.77 -1.51 -21.87
C GLY A 87 6.96 -1.06 -20.64
N TYR A 88 5.95 -0.21 -20.80
CA TYR A 88 5.04 0.21 -19.73
C TYR A 88 4.27 -0.99 -19.16
N HIS A 89 4.19 -1.07 -17.82
CA HIS A 89 3.47 -2.13 -17.10
C HIS A 89 2.02 -1.70 -16.86
N VAL A 90 1.06 -2.44 -17.42
CA VAL A 90 -0.36 -2.09 -17.33
C VAL A 90 -0.99 -2.72 -16.08
N LEU A 91 -0.97 -1.98 -14.98
CA LEU A 91 -1.48 -2.45 -13.68
C LEU A 91 -3.01 -2.63 -13.69
N ASP A 92 -3.75 -1.86 -14.50
CA ASP A 92 -5.21 -1.96 -14.64
C ASP A 92 -5.71 -3.33 -15.09
N LEU A 93 -4.85 -4.12 -15.75
CA LEU A 93 -5.18 -5.47 -16.21
C LEU A 93 -4.96 -6.53 -15.12
N LEU A 94 -4.46 -6.16 -13.95
CA LEU A 94 -4.17 -7.08 -12.86
C LEU A 94 -5.24 -7.03 -11.76
N THR A 95 -5.53 -8.21 -11.21
CA THR A 95 -6.16 -8.34 -9.89
C THR A 95 -5.14 -8.98 -8.96
N SER A 96 -4.77 -8.27 -7.90
CA SER A 96 -3.73 -8.72 -6.97
C SER A 96 -3.92 -8.08 -5.59
N ASP A 97 -3.54 -8.79 -4.53
CA ASP A 97 -3.47 -8.19 -3.18
C ASP A 97 -2.43 -7.07 -3.09
N GLY A 98 -1.51 -6.97 -4.05
CA GLY A 98 -0.57 -5.85 -4.17
C GLY A 98 -1.18 -4.57 -4.77
N LEU A 99 -2.39 -4.65 -5.33
CA LEU A 99 -3.14 -3.52 -5.90
C LEU A 99 -4.42 -3.30 -5.07
N PRO A 100 -4.32 -2.62 -3.92
CA PRO A 100 -5.41 -2.57 -2.95
C PRO A 100 -6.55 -1.67 -3.42
N THR A 101 -7.79 -2.11 -3.18
CA THR A 101 -9.01 -1.30 -3.39
C THR A 101 -9.01 -0.03 -2.52
N TYR A 102 -8.39 -0.10 -1.34
CA TYR A 102 -8.30 1.02 -0.41
C TYR A 102 -7.01 1.78 -0.65
N SER A 103 -7.01 2.67 -1.65
CA SER A 103 -5.85 3.48 -2.02
C SER A 103 -6.23 4.95 -2.24
N ASN A 104 -5.26 5.84 -2.09
CA ASN A 104 -5.35 7.25 -2.45
C ASN A 104 -4.62 7.58 -3.77
N ALA A 105 -4.09 6.57 -4.49
CA ALA A 105 -3.30 6.77 -5.71
C ALA A 105 -3.97 7.70 -6.73
N ALA A 106 -5.27 7.54 -6.98
CA ALA A 106 -6.01 8.37 -7.92
C ALA A 106 -6.24 9.83 -7.46
N LEU A 107 -5.90 10.17 -6.21
CA LEU A 107 -6.13 11.47 -5.60
C LEU A 107 -4.83 12.18 -5.21
N ASN A 108 -3.68 11.52 -5.36
CA ASN A 108 -2.37 12.04 -4.95
C ASN A 108 -1.27 11.53 -5.88
N ASP A 109 -0.71 12.44 -6.68
CA ASP A 109 0.34 12.15 -7.68
C ASP A 109 1.66 11.64 -7.05
N GLU A 110 1.86 11.80 -5.74
CA GLU A 110 3.01 11.24 -5.02
C GLU A 110 2.83 9.76 -4.64
N LEU A 111 1.60 9.24 -4.78
CA LEU A 111 1.26 7.85 -4.50
C LEU A 111 1.03 7.11 -5.81
N ASN A 112 1.34 5.82 -5.83
CA ASN A 112 0.99 4.93 -6.93
C ASN A 112 -0.03 3.89 -6.48
N GLU A 113 -0.55 3.14 -7.45
CA GLU A 113 -1.62 2.16 -7.33
C GLU A 113 -1.30 1.03 -6.35
N THR A 114 -0.03 0.83 -5.99
CA THR A 114 0.39 -0.16 -5.01
C THR A 114 0.22 0.31 -3.56
N SER A 115 0.00 1.61 -3.34
CA SER A 115 -0.14 2.19 -1.99
C SER A 115 -1.47 1.83 -1.33
N PHE A 116 -1.44 1.58 -0.02
CA PHE A 116 -2.63 1.32 0.78
C PHE A 116 -2.98 2.51 1.67
N ARG A 117 -4.25 2.87 1.76
CA ARG A 117 -4.74 3.94 2.64
C ARG A 117 -4.81 3.49 4.10
N GLY A 118 -3.67 3.58 4.81
CA GLY A 118 -3.53 3.14 6.19
C GLY A 118 -4.45 3.85 7.20
N GLU A 119 -4.86 5.10 6.93
CA GLU A 119 -5.76 5.87 7.80
C GLU A 119 -7.08 5.14 8.09
N PHE A 120 -7.57 4.29 7.19
CA PHE A 120 -8.80 3.53 7.41
C PHE A 120 -8.72 2.54 8.56
N LEU A 121 -7.52 2.09 8.96
CA LEU A 121 -7.34 1.19 10.10
C LEU A 121 -7.79 1.83 11.43
N ARG A 122 -7.77 3.17 11.55
CA ARG A 122 -8.33 3.89 12.71
C ARG A 122 -9.84 3.74 12.86
N LEU A 123 -10.54 3.41 11.77
CA LEU A 123 -11.98 3.20 11.77
C LEU A 123 -12.36 1.73 12.05
N CYS A 124 -11.36 0.87 12.26
CA CYS A 124 -11.51 -0.57 12.42
C CYS A 124 -11.43 -1.02 13.89
N GLY A 125 -11.83 -0.18 14.85
CA GLY A 125 -11.66 -0.44 16.29
C GLY A 125 -12.54 -1.55 16.88
N ASP A 126 -13.53 -2.05 16.14
CA ASP A 126 -14.29 -3.25 16.53
C ASP A 126 -13.59 -4.54 16.07
N VAL A 127 -12.54 -4.42 15.24
CA VAL A 127 -11.72 -5.53 14.74
C VAL A 127 -10.31 -5.48 15.33
N LEU A 128 -9.70 -4.29 15.37
CA LEU A 128 -8.31 -4.09 15.75
C LEU A 128 -8.18 -3.50 17.15
N ALA A 129 -7.32 -4.11 17.96
CA ALA A 129 -6.84 -3.51 19.18
C ALA A 129 -5.97 -2.28 18.87
N LYS A 130 -5.82 -1.40 19.86
CA LYS A 130 -5.15 -0.09 19.70
C LYS A 130 -3.69 -0.24 19.24
N ASP A 131 -2.97 -1.21 19.76
CA ASP A 131 -1.59 -1.52 19.41
C ASP A 131 -1.43 -1.90 17.93
N LEU A 132 -2.34 -2.72 17.38
CA LEU A 132 -2.35 -3.02 15.95
C LEU A 132 -2.66 -1.78 15.11
N ILE A 133 -3.58 -0.91 15.55
CA ILE A 133 -3.86 0.35 14.85
C ILE A 133 -2.62 1.24 14.87
N ASP A 134 -2.05 1.50 16.05
CA ASP A 134 -0.86 2.35 16.20
C ASP A 134 0.31 1.81 15.37
N GLY A 135 0.50 0.50 15.36
CA GLY A 135 1.56 -0.16 14.60
C GLY A 135 1.51 0.10 13.10
N ALA A 136 0.38 0.52 12.51
CA ALA A 136 0.35 0.91 11.10
C ALA A 136 1.19 2.16 10.79
N TRP A 137 1.47 3.00 11.79
CA TRP A 137 2.26 4.23 11.64
C TRP A 137 3.77 3.99 11.65
N ASP A 138 4.21 2.75 11.86
CA ASP A 138 5.62 2.38 11.82
C ASP A 138 6.01 1.78 10.47
N HIS A 139 7.15 2.22 9.94
CA HIS A 139 7.78 1.58 8.79
C HIS A 139 8.04 0.09 9.06
N LYS A 140 7.93 -0.76 8.03
CA LYS A 140 8.11 -2.21 8.16
C LYS A 140 9.07 -2.72 7.12
N LEU A 141 10.08 -3.44 7.59
CA LEU A 141 10.90 -4.27 6.73
C LEU A 141 10.13 -5.54 6.36
N PRO A 142 10.56 -6.30 5.34
CA PRO A 142 9.72 -7.35 4.75
C PRO A 142 9.20 -8.38 5.77
N ASP A 143 10.07 -8.92 6.64
CA ASP A 143 9.65 -9.88 7.66
C ASP A 143 8.65 -9.28 8.68
N ALA A 144 8.87 -8.02 9.07
CA ALA A 144 7.97 -7.30 9.96
C ALA A 144 6.63 -6.99 9.29
N ALA A 145 6.63 -6.72 7.98
CA ALA A 145 5.43 -6.53 7.18
C ALA A 145 4.61 -7.82 7.14
N ILE A 146 5.25 -8.98 6.90
CA ILE A 146 4.59 -10.30 6.95
C ILE A 146 3.98 -10.55 8.32
N GLY A 147 4.75 -10.36 9.40
CA GLY A 147 4.29 -10.58 10.76
C GLY A 147 3.08 -9.69 11.11
N TYR A 148 3.15 -8.41 10.76
CA TYR A 148 2.06 -7.47 10.98
C TYR A 148 0.83 -7.81 10.14
N GLY A 149 0.99 -8.15 8.86
CA GLY A 149 -0.10 -8.56 7.99
C GLY A 149 -0.84 -9.80 8.51
N LYS A 150 -0.11 -10.79 9.01
CA LYS A 150 -0.70 -11.98 9.67
C LYS A 150 -1.48 -11.62 10.93
N ALA A 151 -0.96 -10.73 11.76
CA ALA A 151 -1.66 -10.27 12.96
C ALA A 151 -2.97 -9.53 12.63
N LEU A 152 -3.00 -8.75 11.54
CA LEU A 152 -4.24 -8.13 11.04
C LEU A 152 -5.26 -9.19 10.60
N LEU A 153 -4.83 -10.22 9.87
CA LEU A 153 -5.71 -11.30 9.42
C LEU A 153 -6.28 -12.09 10.61
N GLU A 154 -5.45 -12.43 11.59
CA GLU A 154 -5.87 -13.12 12.80
C GLU A 154 -6.90 -12.30 13.60
N ALA A 155 -6.68 -10.99 13.74
CA ALA A 155 -7.64 -10.10 14.39
C ALA A 155 -8.98 -10.05 13.64
N ALA A 156 -8.96 -10.03 12.31
CA ALA A 156 -10.17 -10.08 11.49
C ALA A 156 -10.92 -11.41 11.64
N ASP A 157 -10.22 -12.54 11.72
CA ASP A 157 -10.84 -13.85 11.93
C ASP A 157 -11.43 -13.97 13.35
N ALA A 158 -10.72 -13.49 14.37
CA ALA A 158 -11.22 -13.42 15.74
C ALA A 158 -12.49 -12.57 15.85
N ALA A 159 -12.49 -11.37 15.24
CA ALA A 159 -13.65 -10.48 15.23
C ALA A 159 -14.86 -11.09 14.49
N ALA A 160 -14.63 -11.75 13.34
CA ALA A 160 -15.67 -12.46 12.61
C ALA A 160 -16.28 -13.62 13.42
N ALA A 161 -15.49 -14.25 14.30
CA ALA A 161 -15.94 -15.27 15.23
C ALA A 161 -16.60 -14.71 16.51
N GLY A 162 -16.76 -13.40 16.64
CA GLY A 162 -17.34 -12.76 17.82
C GLY A 162 -16.36 -12.53 18.98
N HIS A 163 -15.07 -12.78 18.78
CA HIS A 163 -13.99 -12.57 19.76
C HIS A 163 -13.22 -11.27 19.52
N GLY A 164 -13.85 -10.29 18.87
CA GLY A 164 -13.24 -8.98 18.60
C GLY A 164 -12.96 -8.18 19.88
N PRO A 165 -12.15 -7.12 19.78
CA PRO A 165 -11.90 -6.22 20.91
C PRO A 165 -13.22 -5.70 21.49
N VAL A 166 -13.34 -5.73 22.81
CA VAL A 166 -14.48 -5.13 23.49
C VAL A 166 -14.39 -3.62 23.34
N ARG A 167 -15.31 -3.04 22.56
CA ARG A 167 -15.40 -1.59 22.34
C ARG A 167 -15.49 -0.88 23.69
N GLN A 168 -14.42 -0.20 24.08
CA GLN A 168 -14.47 0.67 25.23
C GLN A 168 -15.31 1.91 24.86
N PRO A 169 -16.37 2.23 25.62
CA PRO A 169 -17.11 3.45 25.36
C PRO A 169 -16.16 4.64 25.44
N PRO A 170 -16.27 5.63 24.54
CA PRO A 170 -15.38 6.78 24.54
C PRO A 170 -15.48 7.47 25.91
N LYS A 171 -14.33 7.66 26.57
CA LYS A 171 -14.25 8.42 27.82
C LYS A 171 -14.71 9.84 27.53
N ARG A 172 -15.92 10.20 27.98
CA ARG A 172 -16.47 11.57 27.82
C ARG A 172 -15.64 12.54 28.67
N GLY A 173 -14.71 13.24 28.02
CA GLY A 173 -13.95 14.32 28.63
C GLY A 173 -14.80 15.56 28.94
N LEU A 174 -14.28 16.47 29.76
CA LEU A 174 -14.98 17.69 30.19
C LEU A 174 -15.45 18.55 28.99
N LEU A 175 -14.67 18.60 27.91
CA LEU A 175 -15.01 19.30 26.67
C LEU A 175 -16.19 18.66 25.92
N ALA A 176 -16.33 17.33 25.97
CA ALA A 176 -17.46 16.63 25.37
C ALA A 176 -18.77 16.87 26.14
N ARG A 177 -18.69 17.07 27.46
CA ARG A 177 -19.84 17.48 28.30
C ARG A 177 -20.29 18.91 28.01
N LEU A 178 -19.38 19.77 27.57
CA LEU A 178 -19.65 21.17 27.21
C LEU A 178 -20.05 21.35 25.73
N GLY A 179 -20.19 20.26 24.95
CA GLY A 179 -20.56 20.34 23.53
C GLY A 179 -19.47 20.92 22.62
N LEU A 180 -18.23 21.05 23.11
CA LEU A 180 -17.09 21.63 22.39
C LEU A 180 -16.18 20.57 21.74
N ALA A 181 -16.46 19.29 21.94
CA ALA A 181 -15.72 18.21 21.30
C ALA A 181 -16.18 18.02 19.85
N ARG A 182 -15.22 17.84 18.94
CA ARG A 182 -15.53 17.30 17.60
C ARG A 182 -16.25 15.96 17.77
N PRO A 183 -17.33 15.69 17.01
CA PRO A 183 -17.97 14.39 17.04
C PRO A 183 -16.93 13.32 16.70
N ALA A 184 -16.86 12.28 17.53
CA ALA A 184 -16.05 11.12 17.21
C ALA A 184 -16.55 10.56 15.88
N ARG A 185 -15.64 10.23 14.94
CA ARG A 185 -16.03 9.53 13.73
C ARG A 185 -16.71 8.23 14.14
N GLU A 186 -17.92 8.01 13.64
CA GLU A 186 -18.61 6.75 13.86
C GLU A 186 -17.76 5.62 13.25
N PRO A 187 -17.58 4.50 13.97
CA PRO A 187 -16.94 3.33 13.39
C PRO A 187 -17.69 2.88 12.14
N LEU A 188 -16.96 2.30 11.20
CA LEU A 188 -17.59 1.68 10.05
C LEU A 188 -18.44 0.48 10.50
N PRO A 189 -19.48 0.09 9.76
CA PRO A 189 -20.11 -1.23 9.93
C PRO A 189 -19.06 -2.36 9.99
N LEU A 190 -19.29 -3.38 10.83
CA LEU A 190 -18.31 -4.44 11.10
C LEU A 190 -17.84 -5.15 9.82
N ASP A 191 -18.74 -5.42 8.88
CA ASP A 191 -18.44 -6.02 7.58
C ASP A 191 -17.42 -5.18 6.78
N LYS A 192 -17.56 -3.86 6.81
CA LYS A 192 -16.60 -2.93 6.18
C LYS A 192 -15.26 -2.91 6.91
N GLN A 193 -15.26 -2.93 8.25
CA GLN A 193 -14.02 -3.04 9.02
C GLN A 193 -13.27 -4.33 8.67
N LEU A 194 -13.97 -5.47 8.65
CA LEU A 194 -13.40 -6.77 8.28
C LEU A 194 -12.82 -6.74 6.85
N ALA A 195 -13.52 -6.14 5.89
CA ALA A 195 -13.03 -6.02 4.51
C ALA A 195 -11.73 -5.21 4.43
N ILE A 196 -11.66 -4.06 5.11
CA ILE A 196 -10.48 -3.20 5.16
C ILE A 196 -9.29 -3.95 5.80
N VAL A 197 -9.51 -4.55 6.97
CA VAL A 197 -8.45 -5.23 7.73
C VAL A 197 -7.93 -6.44 6.96
N ARG A 198 -8.81 -7.23 6.34
CA ARG A 198 -8.40 -8.37 5.50
C ARG A 198 -7.62 -7.91 4.27
N ALA A 199 -8.05 -6.84 3.61
CA ALA A 199 -7.32 -6.28 2.47
C ALA A 199 -5.92 -5.79 2.89
N ALA A 200 -5.83 -5.03 4.00
CA ALA A 200 -4.55 -4.58 4.54
C ALA A 200 -3.63 -5.76 4.90
N GLY A 201 -4.17 -6.76 5.61
CA GLY A 201 -3.43 -7.94 6.03
C GLY A 201 -2.84 -8.71 4.84
N ARG A 202 -3.64 -8.98 3.81
CA ARG A 202 -3.15 -9.64 2.59
C ARG A 202 -2.15 -8.79 1.82
N TRP A 203 -2.38 -7.48 1.73
CA TRP A 203 -1.46 -6.54 1.08
C TRP A 203 -0.08 -6.52 1.76
N TYR A 204 -0.03 -6.45 3.10
CA TYR A 204 1.22 -6.50 3.86
C TYR A 204 1.98 -7.81 3.65
N VAL A 205 1.28 -8.95 3.70
CA VAL A 205 1.87 -10.27 3.45
C VAL A 205 2.39 -10.36 2.02
N PHE A 206 1.58 -9.95 1.04
CA PHE A 206 1.91 -10.00 -0.39
C PHE A 206 3.23 -9.28 -0.70
N TRP A 207 3.39 -8.06 -0.18
CA TRP A 207 4.59 -7.26 -0.42
C TRP A 207 5.79 -7.71 0.40
N GLY A 208 5.57 -8.08 1.67
CA GLY A 208 6.63 -8.61 2.52
C GLY A 208 7.22 -9.91 1.99
N GLU A 209 6.40 -10.84 1.49
CA GLU A 209 6.87 -12.09 0.85
C GLU A 209 7.68 -11.84 -0.43
N ARG A 210 7.51 -10.67 -1.07
CA ARG A 210 8.28 -10.24 -2.25
C ARG A 210 9.50 -9.39 -1.89
N GLY A 211 9.81 -9.27 -0.59
CA GLY A 211 10.98 -8.55 -0.10
C GLY A 211 10.83 -7.03 -0.08
N HIS A 212 9.61 -6.50 -0.29
CA HIS A 212 9.38 -5.06 -0.28
C HIS A 212 9.13 -4.54 1.14
N PRO A 213 9.82 -3.47 1.56
CA PRO A 213 9.52 -2.81 2.81
C PRO A 213 8.41 -1.78 2.60
N ILE A 214 7.70 -1.50 3.68
CA ILE A 214 6.55 -0.60 3.71
C ILE A 214 6.91 0.66 4.47
N ARG A 215 6.79 1.82 3.81
CA ARG A 215 6.95 3.12 4.42
C ARG A 215 5.59 3.67 4.87
N ALA A 216 5.42 3.92 6.16
CA ALA A 216 4.37 4.79 6.67
C ALA A 216 4.62 6.25 6.25
N TRP A 217 3.68 6.85 5.52
CA TRP A 217 3.70 8.23 5.04
C TRP A 217 2.53 8.99 5.64
N SER A 218 2.79 10.02 6.45
CA SER A 218 1.74 10.72 7.23
C SER A 218 1.96 12.21 7.35
#